data_AF-A0A6A4G227-F1
#
_entry.id   AF-A0A6A4G227-F1
#
_cell.length_a   1.000
_cell.length_b   1.000
_cell.length_c   1.000
_cell.angle_alpha   90.00
_cell.angle_beta   90.00
_cell.angle_gamma   90.00
#
_symmetry.space_group_name_H-M   'P 1'
#
loop_
_entity.id
_entity.type
_entity.pdbx_description
1 polymer ?
#
loop_
_entity_poly.entity_id
_entity_poly.type
_entity_poly.pdbx_seq_one_letter_code
_entity_poly.pdbx_strand_id
1 'polypeptide(L)'
;MLNGMIPEQVEDMLEQQIDDSNAIVGAVFGNAPTEQTIHVLVKAAPKKILAGSYIRCQRDFFKHLPSIDEVDGRLRFEFQMPLTRARELYVRSSYREIADQALKKRDPSLEKYVLVTGTAGNGKSVFLYYVLWRLMKDMKRVFFLTEQLYFDGTSLWEYRDLPCISDPFWSPDLWCLVDSADPTRIAGFPIHGCSIVLVSAPAASPQRDYIHRFRKLVPVPHVFYMPVWTKEELMEIAPLFPKAKDVWEHRFECLGGIPRFVFQDIFTDPYQLLLEACYGCSIDDCISPVCVVSDRNTYAK
;
A
#
# COMPACT_ATOMS: atom_id res chain seq x y z
N MET A 1 28.54 -10.88 40.30
CA MET A 1 28.22 -12.32 40.19
C MET A 1 26.75 -12.42 39.82
N LEU A 2 26.27 -13.04 38.74
CA LEU A 2 26.85 -13.95 37.74
C LEU A 2 26.58 -13.43 36.32
N ASN A 3 27.57 -13.53 35.44
CA ASN A 3 27.40 -13.42 33.99
C ASN A 3 26.78 -14.72 33.47
N GLY A 4 25.55 -14.68 32.97
CA GLY A 4 24.95 -15.79 32.23
C GLY A 4 25.28 -15.66 30.74
N MET A 5 26.36 -16.30 30.29
CA MET A 5 26.53 -16.57 28.86
C MET A 5 25.53 -17.66 28.46
N ILE A 6 24.77 -17.40 27.39
CA ILE A 6 23.96 -18.42 26.73
C ILE A 6 24.96 -19.35 26.00
N PRO A 7 24.93 -20.68 26.22
CA PRO A 7 25.76 -21.60 25.45
C PRO A 7 25.39 -21.53 23.95
N GLU A 8 26.40 -21.46 23.07
CA GLU A 8 26.26 -21.43 21.59
C GLU A 8 25.30 -22.51 21.04
N GLN A 9 25.14 -23.62 21.77
CA GLN A 9 24.23 -24.71 21.42
C GLN A 9 22.75 -24.31 21.39
N VAL A 10 22.34 -23.20 21.99
CA VAL A 10 20.93 -22.75 22.03
C VAL A 10 20.57 -21.90 20.80
N GLU A 11 21.53 -21.21 20.18
CA GLU A 11 21.29 -20.41 18.97
C GLU A 11 21.04 -21.29 17.75
N ASP A 12 21.83 -22.37 17.58
CA ASP A 12 21.67 -23.30 16.45
C ASP A 12 20.34 -24.09 16.49
N MET A 13 19.71 -24.19 17.66
CA MET A 13 18.45 -24.94 17.84
C MET A 13 17.19 -24.13 17.53
N LEU A 14 17.28 -22.80 17.39
CA LEU A 14 16.14 -21.94 17.07
C LEU A 14 15.82 -21.86 15.58
N GLU A 15 16.69 -22.38 14.71
CA GLU A 15 16.52 -22.37 13.24
C GLU A 15 15.95 -23.66 12.64
N GLN A 16 15.72 -24.72 13.43
CA GLN A 16 15.11 -25.96 12.93
C GLN A 16 13.62 -26.05 13.27
N GLN A 17 12.79 -26.21 12.23
CA GLN A 17 11.36 -26.44 12.35
C GLN A 17 11.04 -27.62 13.27
N ILE A 18 10.00 -27.41 14.08
CA ILE A 18 9.43 -28.35 15.03
C ILE A 18 8.85 -29.55 14.27
N ASP A 19 9.59 -30.65 14.24
CA ASP A 19 9.04 -31.99 13.96
C ASP A 19 9.92 -33.05 14.66
N ASP A 20 9.87 -33.05 15.99
CA ASP A 20 9.98 -34.20 16.89
C ASP A 20 10.25 -33.72 18.33
N SER A 21 9.22 -33.13 18.93
CA SER A 21 9.25 -32.53 20.27
C SER A 21 9.63 -33.52 21.38
N ASN A 22 9.46 -34.83 21.15
CA ASN A 22 9.68 -35.86 22.16
C ASN A 22 11.13 -36.38 22.21
N ALA A 23 11.86 -36.34 21.09
CA ALA A 23 13.25 -36.82 21.05
C ALA A 23 14.23 -35.80 21.68
N ILE A 24 13.96 -34.51 21.49
CA ILE A 24 14.83 -33.41 21.95
C ILE A 24 14.74 -33.23 23.48
N VAL A 25 13.53 -33.36 24.05
CA VAL A 25 13.31 -33.17 25.49
C VAL A 25 13.98 -34.28 26.32
N GLY A 26 14.03 -35.52 25.82
CA GLY A 26 14.69 -36.64 26.49
C GLY A 26 16.22 -36.51 26.56
N ALA A 27 16.84 -35.91 25.53
CA ALA A 27 18.28 -35.73 25.46
C ALA A 27 18.80 -34.64 26.40
N VAL A 28 18.01 -33.59 26.65
CA VAL A 28 18.42 -32.44 27.47
C VAL A 28 18.16 -32.66 28.97
N PHE A 29 17.09 -33.36 29.34
CA PHE A 29 16.62 -33.42 30.73
C PHE A 29 16.70 -34.78 31.40
N GLY A 30 17.33 -35.77 30.75
CA GLY A 30 17.77 -37.03 31.36
C GLY A 30 16.72 -37.71 32.25
N ASN A 31 15.75 -38.42 31.66
CA ASN A 31 14.80 -39.35 32.31
C ASN A 31 14.23 -38.90 33.68
N ALA A 32 14.03 -37.60 33.91
CA ALA A 32 13.37 -37.12 35.11
C ALA A 32 11.85 -37.35 35.01
N PRO A 33 11.16 -37.79 36.09
CA PRO A 33 9.74 -38.13 36.04
C PRO A 33 8.88 -36.91 35.68
N THR A 34 7.97 -37.13 34.73
CA THR A 34 7.04 -36.17 34.15
C THR A 34 5.99 -35.68 35.15
N GLU A 35 6.15 -34.44 35.62
CA GLU A 35 5.09 -33.42 35.75
C GLU A 35 5.76 -32.12 36.25
N GLN A 36 6.48 -31.44 35.37
CA GLN A 36 6.92 -30.08 35.63
C GLN A 36 6.43 -29.17 34.51
N THR A 37 5.53 -28.26 34.88
CA THR A 37 5.08 -27.17 34.03
C THR A 37 6.28 -26.29 33.68
N ILE A 38 6.72 -26.35 32.43
CA ILE A 38 7.79 -25.47 31.94
C ILE A 38 7.19 -24.11 31.64
N HIS A 39 7.52 -23.12 32.46
CA HIS A 39 7.18 -21.72 32.19
C HIS A 39 8.23 -21.14 31.22
N VAL A 40 7.91 -21.10 29.93
CA VAL A 40 8.75 -20.43 28.93
C VAL A 40 8.53 -18.92 29.03
N LEU A 41 9.54 -18.21 29.53
CA LEU A 41 9.54 -16.75 29.56
C LEU A 41 9.98 -16.23 28.18
N VAL A 42 9.01 -16.02 27.29
CA VAL A 42 9.29 -15.35 26.00
C VAL A 42 9.52 -13.87 26.29
N LYS A 43 10.71 -13.35 25.93
CA LYS A 43 10.98 -11.91 25.92
C LYS A 43 10.10 -11.29 24.83
N ALA A 44 8.86 -10.94 25.19
CA ALA A 44 8.01 -10.14 24.32
C ALA A 44 8.78 -8.86 24.00
N ALA A 45 8.88 -8.54 22.71
CA ALA A 45 9.30 -7.20 22.29
C ALA A 45 8.45 -6.20 23.10
N PRO A 46 9.04 -5.13 23.66
CA PRO A 46 8.30 -4.20 24.49
C PRO A 46 7.06 -3.76 23.73
N LYS A 47 5.87 -3.94 24.32
CA LYS A 47 4.64 -3.34 23.82
C LYS A 47 4.89 -1.85 23.79
N LYS A 48 5.29 -1.32 22.63
CA LYS A 48 5.49 0.11 22.41
C LYS A 48 4.15 0.76 22.67
N ILE A 49 4.03 1.45 23.80
CA ILE A 49 2.89 2.31 24.08
C ILE A 49 2.93 3.38 23.00
N LEU A 50 1.95 3.35 22.10
CA LEU A 50 1.79 4.32 21.04
C LEU A 50 1.70 5.72 21.65
N ALA A 51 2.73 6.55 21.44
CA ALA A 51 2.71 7.95 21.81
C ALA A 51 1.81 8.70 20.82
N GLY A 52 0.57 8.97 21.23
CA GLY A 52 -0.43 9.72 20.47
C GLY A 52 -1.86 9.38 20.90
N SER A 53 -2.84 10.11 20.36
CA SER A 53 -4.26 9.90 20.58
C SER A 53 -4.79 8.70 19.76
N TYR A 54 -4.29 7.50 20.07
CA TYR A 54 -4.68 6.26 19.40
C TYR A 54 -5.90 5.63 20.05
N ILE A 55 -6.89 5.29 19.22
CA ILE A 55 -8.04 4.50 19.63
C ILE A 55 -8.08 3.21 18.81
N ARG A 56 -8.54 2.12 19.41
CA ARG A 56 -8.70 0.87 18.67
C ARG A 56 -9.67 1.07 17.53
N CYS A 57 -9.29 0.66 16.32
CA CYS A 57 -10.11 0.90 15.14
C CYS A 57 -11.48 0.24 15.29
N GLN A 58 -12.55 1.00 15.01
CA GLN A 58 -13.93 0.52 15.10
C GLN A 58 -14.53 0.20 13.73
N ARG A 59 -13.87 0.62 12.64
CA ARG A 59 -14.36 0.50 11.25
C ARG A 59 -14.28 -0.96 10.78
N ASP A 60 -15.45 -1.59 10.59
CA ASP A 60 -15.56 -3.02 10.26
C ASP A 60 -14.79 -3.46 9.02
N PHE A 61 -14.82 -2.64 7.96
CA PHE A 61 -14.08 -2.93 6.73
C PHE A 61 -12.60 -3.21 6.99
N PHE A 62 -11.92 -2.36 7.77
CA PHE A 62 -10.47 -2.51 7.99
C PHE A 62 -10.14 -3.61 9.00
N LYS A 63 -11.02 -3.84 9.99
CA LYS A 63 -10.83 -4.95 10.96
C LYS A 63 -10.81 -6.32 10.26
N HIS A 64 -11.63 -6.49 9.22
CA HIS A 64 -11.72 -7.74 8.46
C HIS A 64 -10.81 -7.77 7.22
N LEU A 65 -10.21 -6.65 6.84
CA LEU A 65 -9.29 -6.59 5.70
C LEU A 65 -8.17 -7.66 5.75
N PRO A 66 -7.43 -7.86 6.86
CA PRO A 66 -6.33 -8.84 6.89
C PRO A 66 -6.79 -10.30 6.82
N SER A 67 -8.05 -10.61 7.13
CA SER A 67 -8.56 -11.98 7.05
C SER A 67 -9.03 -12.39 5.64
N ILE A 68 -8.98 -11.46 4.68
CA ILE A 68 -9.44 -11.72 3.31
C ILE A 68 -8.34 -12.38 2.51
N ASP A 69 -8.72 -13.39 1.74
CA ASP A 69 -7.87 -14.03 0.75
C ASP A 69 -8.22 -13.55 -0.66
N GLU A 70 -7.21 -13.48 -1.52
CA GLU A 70 -7.41 -13.25 -2.94
C GLU A 70 -7.84 -14.55 -3.61
N VAL A 71 -9.03 -14.55 -4.20
CA VAL A 71 -9.61 -15.70 -4.90
C VAL A 71 -10.01 -15.26 -6.30
N ASP A 72 -9.48 -15.94 -7.32
CA ASP A 72 -9.72 -15.64 -8.74
C ASP A 72 -9.43 -14.18 -9.11
N GLY A 73 -8.35 -13.61 -8.55
CA GLY A 73 -7.97 -12.22 -8.76
C GLY A 73 -8.94 -11.20 -8.18
N ARG A 74 -9.70 -11.57 -7.14
CA ARG A 74 -10.65 -10.68 -6.47
C ARG A 74 -10.48 -10.75 -4.96
N LEU A 75 -10.59 -9.58 -4.31
CA LEU A 75 -10.75 -9.46 -2.87
C LEU A 75 -12.23 -9.19 -2.60
N ARG A 76 -12.90 -10.10 -1.88
CA ARG A 76 -14.32 -9.97 -1.55
C ARG A 76 -14.48 -9.57 -0.09
N PHE A 77 -15.28 -8.53 0.14
CA PHE A 77 -15.46 -7.90 1.44
C PHE A 77 -16.88 -8.11 1.94
N GLU A 78 -17.03 -8.45 3.21
CA GLU A 78 -18.34 -8.44 3.88
C GLU A 78 -18.90 -7.01 3.97
N PHE A 79 -18.01 -6.05 4.27
CA PHE A 79 -18.33 -4.64 4.43
C PHE A 79 -17.93 -3.85 3.19
N GLN A 80 -18.67 -2.76 2.92
CA GLN A 80 -18.36 -1.90 1.78
C GLN A 80 -17.01 -1.19 1.97
N MET A 81 -16.22 -1.16 0.90
CA MET A 81 -15.03 -0.31 0.83
C MET A 81 -15.41 1.16 1.04
N PRO A 82 -14.70 1.92 1.89
CA PRO A 82 -15.00 3.34 2.10
C PRO A 82 -14.95 4.17 0.81
N LEU A 83 -13.95 3.91 -0.04
CA LEU A 83 -13.68 4.67 -1.25
C LEU A 83 -14.71 4.45 -2.37
N THR A 84 -15.01 3.20 -2.69
CA THR A 84 -15.84 2.83 -3.86
C THR A 84 -17.26 2.40 -3.48
N ARG A 85 -17.51 2.13 -2.20
CA ARG A 85 -18.72 1.46 -1.68
C ARG A 85 -18.96 0.05 -2.25
N ALA A 86 -18.03 -0.48 -3.04
CA ALA A 86 -18.07 -1.84 -3.54
C ALA A 86 -17.75 -2.84 -2.42
N ARG A 87 -18.26 -4.06 -2.54
CA ARG A 87 -17.91 -5.21 -1.70
C ARG A 87 -16.91 -6.14 -2.38
N GLU A 88 -16.30 -5.68 -3.46
CA GLU A 88 -15.29 -6.43 -4.18
C GLU A 88 -14.26 -5.48 -4.79
N LEU A 89 -13.01 -5.91 -4.83
CA LEU A 89 -11.91 -5.27 -5.54
C LEU A 89 -11.33 -6.26 -6.54
N TYR A 90 -11.34 -5.89 -7.81
CA TYR A 90 -10.66 -6.63 -8.88
C TYR A 90 -9.15 -6.33 -8.86
N VAL A 91 -8.34 -7.37 -8.69
CA VAL A 91 -6.89 -7.29 -8.61
C VAL A 91 -6.30 -7.40 -10.00
N ARG A 92 -6.00 -6.23 -10.58
CA ARG A 92 -5.36 -6.12 -11.88
C ARG A 92 -3.97 -6.75 -11.88
N SER A 93 -3.52 -7.28 -13.02
CA SER A 93 -2.12 -7.72 -13.19
C SER A 93 -1.15 -6.60 -12.85
N SER A 94 -1.44 -5.37 -13.31
CA SER A 94 -0.65 -4.18 -13.00
C SER A 94 -0.60 -3.86 -11.50
N TYR A 95 -1.63 -4.19 -10.71
CA TYR A 95 -1.57 -4.01 -9.25
C TYR A 95 -0.58 -4.98 -8.63
N ARG A 96 -0.60 -6.25 -9.05
CA ARG A 96 0.34 -7.27 -8.57
C ARG A 96 1.78 -6.88 -8.89
N GLU A 97 2.06 -6.62 -10.17
CA GLU A 97 3.40 -6.28 -10.66
C GLU A 97 3.98 -5.03 -10.00
N ILE A 98 3.18 -3.95 -9.90
CA ILE A 98 3.62 -2.71 -9.25
C ILE A 98 3.84 -2.96 -7.77
N ALA A 99 2.94 -3.65 -7.06
CA ALA A 99 3.09 -3.90 -5.64
C ALA A 99 4.29 -4.81 -5.31
N ASP A 100 4.54 -5.86 -6.11
CA ASP A 100 5.69 -6.75 -5.94
C ASP A 100 7.00 -5.97 -6.02
N GLN A 101 7.12 -5.07 -6.99
CA GLN A 101 8.32 -4.25 -7.15
C GLN A 101 8.38 -3.11 -6.12
N ALA A 102 7.25 -2.47 -5.81
CA ALA A 102 7.15 -1.35 -4.87
C ALA A 102 7.51 -1.77 -3.44
N LEU A 103 7.00 -2.91 -2.98
CA LEU A 103 7.15 -3.36 -1.59
C LEU A 103 8.43 -4.16 -1.34
N LYS A 104 9.12 -4.60 -2.39
CA LYS A 104 10.41 -5.32 -2.27
C LYS A 104 11.53 -4.38 -1.83
N LYS A 105 12.08 -4.59 -0.64
CA LYS A 105 13.31 -3.94 -0.19
C LYS A 105 14.49 -4.88 -0.36
N ARG A 106 15.64 -4.33 -0.78
CA ARG A 106 16.91 -5.07 -0.76
C ARG A 106 17.47 -5.15 0.65
N ASP A 107 17.35 -4.06 1.39
CA ASP A 107 17.74 -3.95 2.80
C ASP A 107 16.53 -3.47 3.61
N PRO A 108 16.02 -4.26 4.56
CA PRO A 108 14.90 -3.87 5.43
C PRO A 108 15.18 -2.64 6.29
N SER A 109 16.45 -2.36 6.61
CA SER A 109 16.88 -1.25 7.47
C SER A 109 16.90 0.11 6.76
N LEU A 110 16.72 0.13 5.44
CA LEU A 110 16.66 1.35 4.64
C LEU A 110 15.22 1.73 4.31
N GLU A 111 14.91 3.02 4.35
CA GLU A 111 13.66 3.52 3.81
C GLU A 111 13.57 3.32 2.29
N LYS A 112 12.34 3.20 1.79
CA LYS A 112 12.07 3.14 0.35
C LYS A 112 10.97 4.11 -0.01
N TYR A 113 11.19 4.90 -1.04
CA TYR A 113 10.17 5.78 -1.60
C TYR A 113 9.66 5.24 -2.93
N VAL A 114 8.35 5.25 -3.09
CA VAL A 114 7.65 4.80 -4.28
C VAL A 114 6.63 5.86 -4.68
N LEU A 115 6.63 6.22 -5.96
CA LEU A 115 5.61 7.04 -6.58
C LEU A 115 4.87 6.21 -7.62
N VAL A 116 3.57 5.99 -7.42
CA VAL A 116 2.70 5.40 -8.44
C VAL A 116 1.86 6.51 -9.07
N THR A 117 2.04 6.70 -10.38
CA THR A 117 1.38 7.78 -11.12
C THR A 117 0.66 7.28 -12.36
N GLY A 118 -0.23 8.09 -12.94
CA GLY A 118 -1.03 7.75 -14.12
C GLY A 118 -2.33 8.55 -14.18
N THR A 119 -3.10 8.43 -15.26
CA THR A 119 -4.30 9.25 -15.52
C THR A 119 -5.26 9.30 -14.33
N ALA A 120 -5.85 10.48 -14.06
CA ALA A 120 -6.85 10.62 -13.00
C ALA A 120 -8.01 9.63 -13.21
N GLY A 121 -8.50 9.01 -12.13
CA GLY A 121 -9.62 8.06 -12.21
C GLY A 121 -9.27 6.64 -12.69
N ASN A 122 -7.99 6.31 -12.93
CA ASN A 122 -7.57 4.97 -13.38
C ASN A 122 -7.39 3.91 -12.27
N GLY A 123 -7.70 4.24 -11.00
CA GLY A 123 -7.69 3.26 -9.89
C GLY A 123 -6.53 3.35 -8.89
N LYS A 124 -5.61 4.33 -9.00
CA LYS A 124 -4.50 4.54 -8.05
C LYS A 124 -4.88 4.55 -6.56
N SER A 125 -5.98 5.22 -6.20
CA SER A 125 -6.48 5.23 -4.82
C SER A 125 -6.95 3.85 -4.36
N VAL A 126 -7.60 3.08 -5.25
CA VAL A 126 -7.99 1.68 -4.98
C VAL A 126 -6.75 0.78 -4.85
N PHE A 127 -5.70 1.06 -5.62
CA PHE A 127 -4.43 0.35 -5.47
C PHE A 127 -3.79 0.54 -4.09
N LEU A 128 -3.94 1.70 -3.43
CA LEU A 128 -3.48 1.83 -2.04
C LEU A 128 -4.21 0.91 -1.07
N TYR A 129 -5.49 0.63 -1.29
CA TYR A 129 -6.23 -0.36 -0.50
C TYR A 129 -5.70 -1.78 -0.74
N TYR A 130 -5.33 -2.10 -1.99
CA TYR A 130 -4.66 -3.36 -2.31
C TYR A 130 -3.28 -3.47 -1.62
N VAL A 131 -2.48 -2.40 -1.64
CA VAL A 131 -1.19 -2.33 -0.93
C VAL A 131 -1.37 -2.45 0.58
N LEU A 132 -2.37 -1.77 1.16
CA LEU A 132 -2.73 -1.89 2.56
C LEU A 132 -3.04 -3.35 2.93
N TRP A 133 -3.92 -3.99 2.17
CA TRP A 133 -4.26 -5.40 2.36
C TRP A 133 -3.02 -6.30 2.32
N ARG A 134 -2.14 -6.15 1.32
CA ARG A 134 -0.89 -6.93 1.22
C ARG A 134 0.03 -6.72 2.42
N LEU A 135 0.26 -5.47 2.82
CA LEU A 135 1.12 -5.15 3.97
C LEU A 135 0.55 -5.74 5.25
N MET A 136 -0.78 -5.69 5.44
CA MET A 136 -1.43 -6.28 6.61
C MET A 136 -1.36 -7.82 6.61
N LYS A 137 -1.53 -8.47 5.45
CA LYS A 137 -1.34 -9.94 5.31
C LYS A 137 0.09 -10.36 5.64
N ASP A 138 1.07 -9.55 5.26
CA ASP A 138 2.49 -9.76 5.58
C ASP A 138 2.84 -9.35 7.03
N MET A 139 1.86 -8.96 7.87
CA MET A 139 2.05 -8.45 9.23
C MET A 139 3.04 -7.27 9.31
N LYS A 140 3.14 -6.47 8.25
CA LYS A 140 4.00 -5.28 8.19
C LYS A 140 3.32 -4.08 8.81
N ARG A 141 4.11 -3.25 9.48
CA ARG A 141 3.64 -1.99 10.03
C ARG A 141 3.26 -1.03 8.91
N VAL A 142 2.04 -0.52 8.96
CA VAL A 142 1.51 0.39 7.93
C VAL A 142 0.75 1.55 8.56
N PHE A 143 1.03 2.74 8.06
CA PHE A 143 0.42 4.00 8.46
C PHE A 143 -0.29 4.59 7.23
N PHE A 144 -1.61 4.56 7.21
CA PHE A 144 -2.40 5.03 6.08
C PHE A 144 -2.94 6.43 6.36
N LEU A 145 -2.28 7.44 5.78
CA LEU A 145 -2.53 8.84 6.13
C LEU A 145 -3.92 9.31 5.72
N THR A 146 -4.40 8.87 4.55
CA THR A 146 -5.72 9.25 4.02
C THR A 146 -6.86 8.72 4.89
N GLU A 147 -6.70 7.55 5.50
CA GLU A 147 -7.72 6.90 6.31
C GLU A 147 -7.53 7.12 7.82
N GLN A 148 -6.44 7.79 8.23
CA GLN A 148 -6.03 7.98 9.62
C GLN A 148 -5.91 6.66 10.39
N LEU A 149 -5.30 5.66 9.75
CA LEU A 149 -5.12 4.31 10.30
C LEU A 149 -3.66 3.96 10.54
N TYR A 150 -3.43 3.20 11.60
CA TYR A 150 -2.16 2.56 11.90
C TYR A 150 -2.37 1.08 12.20
N PHE A 151 -1.66 0.21 11.50
CA PHE A 151 -1.57 -1.21 11.82
C PHE A 151 -0.15 -1.52 12.29
N ASP A 152 -0.03 -2.09 13.48
CA ASP A 152 1.27 -2.39 14.10
C ASP A 152 1.86 -3.75 13.73
N GLY A 153 1.22 -4.47 12.79
CA GLY A 153 1.54 -5.86 12.45
C GLY A 153 0.56 -6.86 13.09
N THR A 154 -0.17 -6.45 14.13
CA THR A 154 -1.14 -7.30 14.85
C THR A 154 -2.48 -6.63 15.08
N SER A 155 -2.47 -5.33 15.43
CA SER A 155 -3.62 -4.56 15.87
C SER A 155 -3.78 -3.33 15.01
N LEU A 156 -5.04 -2.99 14.74
CA LEU A 156 -5.43 -1.83 13.95
C LEU A 156 -5.95 -0.71 14.87
N TRP A 157 -5.45 0.48 14.61
CA TRP A 157 -5.67 1.69 15.39
C TRP A 157 -6.10 2.83 14.47
N GLU A 158 -6.96 3.70 14.98
CA GLU A 158 -7.23 5.02 14.42
C GLU A 158 -6.44 6.05 15.24
N TYR A 159 -5.94 7.09 14.58
CA TYR A 159 -5.18 8.16 15.23
C TYR A 159 -5.77 9.52 14.88
N ARG A 160 -5.69 10.49 15.80
CA ARG A 160 -6.08 11.88 15.51
C ARG A 160 -4.88 12.76 15.21
N ASP A 161 -3.78 12.50 15.91
CA ASP A 161 -2.54 13.25 15.82
C ASP A 161 -1.39 12.35 15.37
N LEU A 162 -0.45 12.92 14.62
CA LEU A 162 0.78 12.22 14.25
C LEU A 162 1.66 12.01 15.50
N PRO A 163 2.37 10.88 15.60
CA PRO A 163 3.44 10.71 16.57
C PRO A 163 4.47 11.82 16.47
N CYS A 164 5.10 12.13 17.61
CA CYS A 164 6.21 13.08 17.64
C CYS A 164 7.29 12.66 16.63
N ILE A 165 7.93 13.62 15.98
CA ILE A 165 8.91 13.35 14.91
C ILE A 165 10.13 12.58 15.42
N SER A 166 10.47 12.74 16.71
CA SER A 166 11.56 12.02 17.38
C SER A 166 11.15 10.67 17.97
N ASP A 167 9.89 10.27 17.81
CA ASP A 167 9.38 9.01 18.35
C ASP A 167 9.94 7.81 17.56
N PRO A 168 10.41 6.75 18.25
CA PRO A 168 10.88 5.51 17.60
C PRO A 168 9.75 4.70 16.91
N PHE A 169 8.53 5.23 16.90
CA PHE A 169 7.47 4.85 15.97
C PHE A 169 7.94 4.99 14.53
N TRP A 170 8.57 6.11 14.18
CA TRP A 170 9.09 6.34 12.84
C TRP A 170 10.34 5.50 12.66
N SER A 171 10.26 4.56 11.73
CA SER A 171 11.34 3.62 11.47
C SER A 171 11.26 3.11 10.03
N PRO A 172 12.38 2.70 9.43
CA PRO A 172 12.43 2.26 8.04
C PRO A 172 11.43 1.16 7.69
N ASP A 173 11.10 0.25 8.62
CA ASP A 173 10.13 -0.84 8.44
C ASP A 173 8.67 -0.37 8.37
N LEU A 174 8.36 0.85 8.82
CA LEU A 174 7.03 1.45 8.72
C LEU A 174 6.74 1.88 7.27
N TRP A 175 5.62 1.43 6.72
CA TRP A 175 5.13 1.85 5.41
C TRP A 175 4.03 2.91 5.54
N CYS A 176 4.29 4.10 5.02
CA CYS A 176 3.33 5.20 4.96
C CYS A 176 2.63 5.23 3.60
N LEU A 177 1.31 5.10 3.59
CA LEU A 177 0.48 5.17 2.38
C LEU A 177 -0.14 6.56 2.25
N VAL A 178 0.10 7.21 1.12
CA VAL A 178 -0.30 8.62 0.88
C VAL A 178 -1.06 8.73 -0.43
N ASP A 179 -2.31 9.18 -0.37
CA ASP A 179 -3.13 9.46 -1.57
C ASP A 179 -3.18 10.96 -1.88
N SER A 180 -2.59 11.34 -3.01
CA SER A 180 -2.75 12.67 -3.63
C SER A 180 -2.43 13.87 -2.73
N ALA A 181 -1.64 13.65 -1.67
CA ALA A 181 -1.16 14.67 -0.74
C ALA A 181 0.37 14.81 -0.82
N ASP A 182 0.87 16.00 -0.49
CA ASP A 182 2.30 16.28 -0.44
C ASP A 182 2.89 15.86 0.92
N PRO A 183 3.61 14.72 1.02
CA PRO A 183 4.19 14.29 2.29
C PRO A 183 5.20 15.29 2.86
N THR A 184 5.85 16.11 2.02
CA THR A 184 6.84 17.10 2.48
C THR A 184 6.23 18.30 3.20
N ARG A 185 4.91 18.46 3.14
CA ARG A 185 4.18 19.57 3.77
C ARG A 185 3.24 19.13 4.88
N ILE A 186 3.18 17.83 5.17
CA ILE A 186 2.40 17.34 6.30
C ILE A 186 3.16 17.71 7.57
N ALA A 187 2.61 18.64 8.35
CA ALA A 187 3.24 19.12 9.57
C ALA A 187 3.48 17.95 10.54
N GLY A 188 4.73 17.77 10.98
CA GLY A 188 5.13 16.71 11.90
C GLY A 188 5.43 15.35 11.25
N PHE A 189 5.29 15.20 9.93
CA PHE A 189 5.57 13.94 9.24
C PHE A 189 7.08 13.79 8.91
N PRO A 190 7.80 12.80 9.47
CA PRO A 190 9.21 12.58 9.17
C PRO A 190 9.39 11.80 7.87
N ILE A 191 9.56 12.52 6.78
CA ILE A 191 9.74 11.91 5.45
C ILE A 191 10.94 10.95 5.39
N HIS A 192 12.02 11.25 6.13
CA HIS A 192 13.27 10.46 6.20
C HIS A 192 13.26 9.37 7.27
N GLY A 193 12.13 9.14 7.94
CA GLY A 193 12.02 8.17 9.02
C GLY A 193 11.29 6.89 8.65
N CYS A 194 10.73 6.78 7.45
CA CYS A 194 9.83 5.68 7.06
C CYS A 194 9.82 5.43 5.56
N SER A 195 9.30 4.28 5.14
CA SER A 195 9.06 4.00 3.71
C SER A 195 7.75 4.62 3.28
N ILE A 196 7.66 5.09 2.03
CA ILE A 196 6.49 5.82 1.53
C ILE A 196 6.03 5.24 0.20
N VAL A 197 4.73 4.94 0.10
CA VAL A 197 4.03 4.73 -1.16
C VAL A 197 3.08 5.90 -1.39
N LEU A 198 3.48 6.78 -2.31
CA LEU A 198 2.70 7.91 -2.76
C LEU A 198 1.98 7.55 -4.05
N VAL A 199 0.67 7.76 -4.11
CA VAL A 199 -0.08 7.71 -5.37
C VAL A 199 -0.56 9.10 -5.77
N SER A 200 -0.41 9.45 -7.06
CA SER A 200 -0.80 10.77 -7.56
C SER A 200 -1.03 10.79 -9.07
N ALA A 201 -1.92 11.65 -9.56
CA ALA A 201 -2.14 11.82 -11.00
C ALA A 201 -1.13 12.83 -11.60
N PRO A 202 -0.54 12.57 -12.79
CA PRO A 202 0.37 13.51 -13.44
C PRO A 202 -0.42 14.48 -14.34
N ALA A 203 -0.26 15.80 -14.09
CA ALA A 203 -0.68 16.95 -14.92
C ALA A 203 -2.20 17.04 -15.24
N ALA A 204 -2.99 17.93 -14.63
CA ALA A 204 -3.03 19.38 -14.90
C ALA A 204 -3.44 20.22 -13.66
N SER A 205 -3.12 19.72 -12.47
CA SER A 205 -3.44 20.38 -11.19
C SER A 205 -2.21 21.13 -10.65
N PRO A 206 -2.37 22.07 -9.70
CA PRO A 206 -1.29 22.73 -8.93
C PRO A 206 -0.40 21.78 -8.09
N GLN A 207 -0.39 20.48 -8.43
CA GLN A 207 0.25 19.37 -7.73
C GLN A 207 1.61 18.99 -8.34
N ARG A 208 2.01 19.60 -9.48
CA ARG A 208 3.33 19.37 -10.12
C ARG A 208 4.48 19.59 -9.15
N ASP A 209 4.37 20.60 -8.29
CA ASP A 209 5.48 21.03 -7.43
C ASP A 209 5.86 19.99 -6.38
N TYR A 210 4.88 19.30 -5.79
CA TYR A 210 5.21 18.29 -4.78
C TYR A 210 5.67 16.98 -5.38
N ILE A 211 5.10 16.54 -6.51
CA ILE A 211 5.56 15.33 -7.19
C ILE A 211 7.02 15.51 -7.61
N HIS A 212 7.35 16.69 -8.14
CA HIS A 212 8.71 17.05 -8.48
C HIS A 212 9.64 17.09 -7.26
N ARG A 213 9.22 17.65 -6.13
CA ARG A 213 10.00 17.61 -4.88
C ARG A 213 10.19 16.19 -4.36
N PHE A 214 9.13 15.37 -4.36
CA PHE A 214 9.19 13.98 -3.93
C PHE A 214 10.19 13.18 -4.77
N ARG A 215 10.17 13.35 -6.11
CA ARG A 215 11.13 12.72 -7.04
C ARG A 215 12.59 13.08 -6.77
N LYS A 216 12.86 14.19 -6.08
CA LYS A 216 14.21 14.64 -5.71
C LYS A 216 14.67 14.15 -4.34
N LEU A 217 13.85 13.41 -3.60
CA LEU A 217 14.24 12.86 -2.31
C LEU A 217 15.37 11.84 -2.45
N VAL A 218 16.07 11.62 -1.34
CA VAL A 218 17.09 10.58 -1.19
C VAL A 218 16.60 9.62 -0.10
N PRO A 219 16.52 8.29 -0.38
CA PRO A 219 16.83 7.64 -1.66
C PRO A 219 15.88 8.04 -2.79
N VAL A 220 16.35 7.98 -4.05
CA VAL A 220 15.54 8.37 -5.21
C VAL A 220 14.28 7.49 -5.30
N PRO A 221 13.07 8.07 -5.38
CA PRO A 221 11.85 7.27 -5.44
C PRO A 221 11.77 6.41 -6.71
N HIS A 222 11.29 5.18 -6.55
CA HIS A 222 10.93 4.33 -7.68
C HIS A 222 9.59 4.81 -8.24
N VAL A 223 9.58 5.16 -9.53
CA VAL A 223 8.39 5.68 -10.20
C VAL A 223 7.75 4.59 -11.05
N PHE A 224 6.49 4.30 -10.77
CA PHE A 224 5.67 3.38 -11.55
C PHE A 224 4.54 4.14 -12.23
N TYR A 225 4.27 3.80 -13.48
CA TYR A 225 3.15 4.33 -14.26
C TYR A 225 2.05 3.28 -14.31
N MET A 226 0.91 3.57 -13.68
CA MET A 226 -0.27 2.71 -13.69
C MET A 226 -0.96 2.79 -15.06
N PRO A 227 -1.07 1.67 -15.79
CA PRO A 227 -1.69 1.66 -17.10
C PRO A 227 -3.19 1.95 -16.99
N VAL A 228 -3.76 2.47 -18.09
CA VAL A 228 -5.21 2.52 -18.29
C VAL A 228 -5.79 1.11 -18.29
N TRP A 229 -7.09 0.99 -18.05
CA TRP A 229 -7.78 -0.30 -18.04
C TRP A 229 -8.00 -0.80 -19.46
N THR A 230 -7.85 -2.10 -19.67
CA THR A 230 -8.24 -2.76 -20.93
C THR A 230 -9.77 -2.94 -20.99
N LYS A 231 -10.32 -3.23 -22.18
CA LYS A 231 -11.76 -3.50 -22.33
C LYS A 231 -12.15 -4.72 -21.50
N GLU A 232 -11.29 -5.74 -21.47
CA GLU A 232 -11.47 -6.99 -20.73
C GLU A 232 -11.49 -6.73 -19.22
N GLU A 233 -10.55 -5.93 -18.70
CA GLU A 233 -10.56 -5.56 -17.27
C GLU A 233 -11.83 -4.79 -16.90
N LEU A 234 -12.33 -3.90 -17.78
CA LEU A 234 -13.59 -3.18 -17.53
C LEU A 234 -14.80 -4.12 -17.58
N MET A 235 -14.82 -5.07 -18.52
CA MET A 235 -15.85 -6.10 -18.61
C MET A 235 -15.95 -6.90 -17.29
N GLU A 236 -14.82 -7.25 -16.69
CA GLU A 236 -14.75 -7.98 -15.41
C GLU A 236 -15.40 -7.22 -14.23
N ILE A 237 -15.39 -5.89 -14.26
CA ILE A 237 -15.94 -5.05 -13.19
C ILE A 237 -17.28 -4.42 -13.53
N ALA A 238 -17.73 -4.46 -14.79
CA ALA A 238 -19.02 -3.91 -15.22
C ALA A 238 -20.22 -4.38 -14.36
N PRO A 239 -20.31 -5.67 -13.92
CA PRO A 239 -21.38 -6.10 -13.02
C PRO A 239 -21.44 -5.36 -11.68
N LEU A 240 -20.33 -4.77 -11.21
CA LEU A 240 -20.29 -3.96 -9.99
C LEU A 240 -20.94 -2.58 -10.17
N PHE A 241 -21.25 -2.19 -11.40
CA PHE A 241 -21.88 -0.92 -11.75
C PHE A 241 -23.19 -1.12 -12.54
N PRO A 242 -24.28 -1.59 -11.88
CA PRO A 242 -25.53 -1.93 -12.58
C PRO A 242 -26.11 -0.78 -13.40
N LYS A 243 -25.89 0.47 -12.98
CA LYS A 243 -26.37 1.66 -13.69
C LYS A 243 -25.65 1.91 -15.03
N ALA A 244 -24.44 1.38 -15.19
CA ALA A 244 -23.64 1.52 -16.40
C ALA A 244 -23.78 0.32 -17.36
N LYS A 245 -24.57 -0.70 -16.98
CA LYS A 245 -24.65 -2.00 -17.66
C LYS A 245 -24.86 -1.89 -19.17
N ASP A 246 -25.73 -0.99 -19.60
CA ASP A 246 -26.14 -0.89 -21.00
C ASP A 246 -25.33 0.16 -21.79
N VAL A 247 -24.43 0.90 -21.13
CA VAL A 247 -23.72 2.05 -21.73
C VAL A 247 -22.20 1.94 -21.65
N TRP A 248 -21.64 1.09 -20.78
CA TRP A 248 -20.21 1.09 -20.49
C TRP A 248 -19.34 0.78 -21.72
N GLU A 249 -19.80 -0.11 -22.62
CA GLU A 249 -19.03 -0.45 -23.83
C GLU A 249 -18.87 0.74 -24.77
N HIS A 250 -19.97 1.42 -25.07
CA HIS A 250 -19.94 2.63 -25.88
C HIS A 250 -19.09 3.71 -25.22
N ARG A 251 -19.19 3.87 -23.89
CA ARG A 251 -18.35 4.82 -23.16
C ARG A 251 -16.87 4.44 -23.21
N PHE A 252 -16.52 3.16 -23.19
CA PHE A 252 -15.14 2.73 -23.38
C PHE A 252 -14.62 3.08 -24.77
N GLU A 253 -15.43 2.90 -25.81
CA GLU A 253 -15.06 3.25 -27.18
C GLU A 253 -14.78 4.75 -27.35
N CYS A 254 -15.56 5.59 -26.66
CA CYS A 254 -15.36 7.05 -26.69
C CYS A 254 -14.25 7.53 -25.73
N LEU A 255 -14.27 7.09 -24.47
CA LEU A 255 -13.49 7.66 -23.36
C LEU A 255 -12.25 6.84 -23.01
N GLY A 256 -12.11 5.64 -23.58
CA GLY A 256 -11.03 4.71 -23.30
C GLY A 256 -11.10 4.06 -21.92
N GLY A 257 -9.94 3.58 -21.47
CA GLY A 257 -9.76 2.73 -20.29
C GLY A 257 -9.78 3.43 -18.92
N ILE A 258 -10.65 4.42 -18.69
CA ILE A 258 -10.69 5.15 -17.41
C ILE A 258 -12.01 4.83 -16.67
N PRO A 259 -11.99 3.93 -15.65
CA PRO A 259 -13.20 3.46 -14.97
C PRO A 259 -14.11 4.57 -14.43
N ARG A 260 -13.53 5.67 -13.94
CA ARG A 260 -14.31 6.81 -13.45
C ARG A 260 -15.26 7.38 -14.53
N PHE A 261 -14.76 7.53 -15.75
CA PHE A 261 -15.55 8.08 -16.87
C PHE A 261 -16.47 7.03 -17.50
N VAL A 262 -16.07 5.76 -17.45
CA VAL A 262 -16.88 4.64 -17.98
C VAL A 262 -18.05 4.27 -17.07
N PHE A 263 -17.84 4.24 -15.75
CA PHE A 263 -18.81 3.66 -14.79
C PHE A 263 -19.40 4.63 -13.78
N GLN A 264 -18.70 5.71 -13.42
CA GLN A 264 -19.15 6.61 -12.35
C GLN A 264 -19.92 7.81 -12.88
N ASP A 265 -19.41 8.45 -13.94
CA ASP A 265 -20.11 9.53 -14.63
C ASP A 265 -20.82 8.98 -15.87
N ILE A 266 -22.02 8.44 -15.65
CA ILE A 266 -22.85 7.84 -16.71
C ILE A 266 -23.93 8.79 -17.24
N PHE A 267 -24.14 9.94 -16.58
CA PHE A 267 -25.21 10.88 -16.93
C PHE A 267 -24.75 11.93 -17.92
N THR A 268 -23.45 12.22 -17.95
CA THR A 268 -22.86 13.14 -18.92
C THR A 268 -22.61 12.41 -20.24
N ASP A 269 -22.97 13.04 -21.36
CA ASP A 269 -22.67 12.52 -22.68
C ASP A 269 -21.14 12.34 -22.85
N PRO A 270 -20.65 11.20 -23.37
CA PRO A 270 -19.22 10.94 -23.48
C PRO A 270 -18.52 11.91 -24.44
N TYR A 271 -19.18 12.39 -25.49
CA TYR A 271 -18.59 13.40 -26.38
C TYR A 271 -18.48 14.75 -25.67
N GLN A 272 -19.48 15.12 -24.87
CA GLN A 272 -19.43 16.33 -24.05
C GLN A 272 -18.25 16.30 -23.06
N LEU A 273 -18.00 15.17 -22.39
CA LEU A 273 -16.83 15.02 -21.51
C LEU A 273 -15.50 15.20 -22.25
N LEU A 274 -15.38 14.66 -23.46
CA LEU A 274 -14.19 14.85 -24.29
C LEU A 274 -14.04 16.31 -24.73
N LEU A 275 -15.13 16.95 -25.14
CA LEU A 275 -15.13 18.37 -25.51
C LEU A 275 -14.69 19.23 -24.34
N GLU A 276 -15.23 19.02 -23.14
CA GLU A 276 -14.84 19.75 -21.93
C GLU A 276 -13.37 19.53 -21.58
N ALA A 277 -12.87 18.29 -21.68
CA ALA A 277 -11.45 18.00 -21.49
C ALA A 277 -10.57 18.73 -22.53
N CYS A 278 -11.00 18.78 -23.79
CA CYS A 278 -10.29 19.51 -24.86
C CYS A 278 -10.32 21.03 -24.64
N TYR A 279 -11.44 21.61 -24.20
CA TYR A 279 -11.55 23.05 -23.91
C TYR A 279 -10.72 23.46 -22.69
N GLY A 280 -10.55 22.55 -21.72
CA GLY A 280 -9.75 22.78 -20.52
C GLY A 280 -8.23 22.57 -20.71
N CYS A 281 -7.80 21.98 -21.81
CA CYS A 281 -6.39 21.69 -22.09
C CYS A 281 -5.80 22.74 -23.04
N SER A 282 -4.71 23.40 -22.65
CA SER A 282 -3.90 24.13 -23.62
C SER A 282 -3.14 23.14 -24.51
N ILE A 283 -2.85 23.53 -25.75
CA ILE A 283 -2.03 22.69 -26.63
C ILE A 283 -0.63 22.44 -26.03
N ASP A 284 -0.12 23.40 -25.25
CA ASP A 284 1.15 23.29 -24.52
C ASP A 284 1.10 22.20 -23.43
N ASP A 285 -0.05 22.04 -22.76
CA ASP A 285 -0.26 20.96 -21.80
C ASP A 285 -0.24 19.59 -22.47
N CYS A 286 -0.77 19.49 -23.70
CA CYS A 286 -0.77 18.27 -24.52
C CYS A 286 0.61 17.94 -25.11
N ILE A 287 1.46 18.95 -25.37
CA ILE A 287 2.80 18.78 -25.96
C ILE A 287 3.85 18.38 -24.90
N SER A 288 3.73 18.91 -23.69
CA SER A 288 4.73 18.68 -22.62
C SER A 288 5.10 17.21 -22.32
N PRO A 289 4.21 16.21 -22.41
CA PRO A 289 4.57 14.80 -22.20
C PRO A 289 5.31 14.18 -23.40
N VAL A 290 5.07 14.69 -24.61
CA VAL A 290 5.65 14.18 -25.87
C VAL A 290 7.10 14.62 -26.01
N CYS A 291 7.44 15.82 -25.54
CA CYS A 291 8.80 16.37 -25.61
C CYS A 291 9.80 15.74 -24.61
N VAL A 292 9.35 15.07 -23.55
CA VAL A 292 10.28 14.44 -22.56
C VAL A 292 10.89 13.13 -23.09
N VAL A 293 10.41 12.60 -24.22
CA VAL A 293 10.92 11.36 -24.81
C VAL A 293 12.13 11.60 -25.73
N SER A 294 12.43 12.84 -26.13
CA SER A 294 13.53 13.13 -27.07
C SER A 294 14.93 13.22 -26.46
N ASP A 295 15.07 13.28 -25.13
CA ASP A 295 16.39 13.46 -24.47
C ASP A 295 17.03 12.16 -23.96
N ARG A 296 16.72 11.02 -24.58
CA ARG A 296 17.50 9.77 -24.43
C ARG A 296 18.40 9.55 -25.64
N ASN A 297 19.42 10.39 -25.80
CA ASN A 297 20.60 10.09 -26.61
C ASN A 297 21.72 11.11 -26.38
N THR A 298 22.40 11.03 -25.24
CA THR A 298 23.79 11.53 -25.10
C THR A 298 24.36 11.12 -23.76
N TYR A 299 24.90 9.90 -23.64
CA TYR A 299 26.12 9.59 -22.87
C TYR A 299 26.72 8.29 -23.42
N ALA A 300 27.40 8.44 -24.56
CA ALA A 300 28.46 7.54 -24.99
C ALA A 300 29.69 8.42 -25.23
N LYS A 301 30.55 8.50 -24.21
CA LYS A 301 32.01 8.63 -24.26
C LYS A 301 32.56 8.61 -22.84
#